data_AF-Q07R97-F1
#
_entry.id   AF-Q07R97-F1
#
_cell.length_a   1.000
_cell.length_b   1.000
_cell.length_c   1.000
_cell.angle_alpha   90.00
_cell.angle_beta   90.00
_cell.angle_gamma   90.00
#
_symmetry.space_group_name_H-M   'P 1'
#
loop_
_entity.id
_entity.type
_entity.pdbx_description
1 polymer ?
#
loop_
_entity_poly.entity_id
_entity_poly.type
_entity_poly.pdbx_seq_one_letter_code
_entity_poly.pdbx_strand_id
1 'polypeptide(L)'
;MAQPRRLTHESDIPRAALCRLKAIASEQRAKEATDPAVRQDWEELAIEWHLAANLAGSAEAPRHHEPHGIGYYIDHLAGAIHSVAHRG
;
A
#
# COMPACT_ATOMS: atom_id res chain seq x y z
N MET A 1 -41.12 3.65 11.46
CA MET A 1 -40.34 2.56 12.07
C MET A 1 -38.89 2.80 11.73
N ALA A 2 -38.07 3.15 12.72
CA ALA A 2 -36.64 3.44 12.53
C ALA A 2 -35.84 2.14 12.50
N GLN A 3 -35.08 1.91 11.42
CA GLN A 3 -34.10 0.83 11.40
C GLN A 3 -32.82 1.30 12.10
N PRO A 4 -32.28 0.57 13.08
CA PRO A 4 -30.98 0.88 13.65
C PRO A 4 -29.89 0.48 12.64
N ARG A 5 -29.23 1.48 12.05
CA ARG A 5 -27.97 1.27 11.31
C ARG A 5 -26.94 0.71 12.28
N ARG A 6 -26.68 -0.59 12.19
CA ARG A 6 -25.54 -1.23 12.87
C ARG A 6 -24.24 -0.60 12.35
N LEU A 7 -23.42 -0.22 13.33
CA LEU A 7 -22.04 0.26 13.23
C LEU A 7 -21.12 -0.80 12.60
N THR A 8 -19.86 -0.40 12.36
CA THR A 8 -18.68 -1.17 11.96
C THR A 8 -18.42 -1.31 10.45
N HIS A 9 -17.99 -0.21 9.83
CA HIS A 9 -16.92 -0.31 8.82
C HIS A 9 -15.60 -0.07 9.58
N GLU A 10 -15.25 -1.01 10.46
CA GLU A 10 -13.87 -1.08 10.93
C GLU A 10 -13.02 -1.29 9.69
N SER A 11 -12.04 -0.42 9.50
CA SER A 11 -11.29 -0.32 8.26
C SER A 11 -10.62 -1.65 7.95
N ASP A 12 -11.19 -2.43 7.01
CA ASP A 12 -10.53 -3.58 6.41
C ASP A 12 -9.36 -3.06 5.58
N ILE A 13 -8.25 -2.76 6.26
CA ILE A 13 -7.02 -2.33 5.60
C ILE A 13 -6.60 -3.48 4.68
N PRO A 14 -6.47 -3.26 3.35
CA PRO A 14 -6.05 -4.31 2.43
C PRO A 14 -4.75 -4.94 2.90
N ARG A 15 -4.64 -6.27 2.79
CA ARG A 15 -3.47 -7.01 3.29
C ARG A 15 -2.16 -6.45 2.76
N ALA A 16 -2.13 -6.05 1.48
CA ALA A 16 -0.97 -5.41 0.87
C ALA A 16 -0.62 -4.06 1.53
N ALA A 17 -1.62 -3.25 1.91
CA ALA A 17 -1.42 -1.99 2.61
C ALA A 17 -0.90 -2.22 4.04
N LEU A 18 -1.44 -3.20 4.76
CA LEU A 18 -0.94 -3.57 6.09
C LEU A 18 0.52 -4.03 6.04
N CYS A 19 0.89 -4.87 5.05
CA CYS A 19 2.27 -5.30 4.86
C CYS A 19 3.20 -4.11 4.57
N ARG A 20 2.80 -3.15 3.72
CA ARG A 20 3.59 -1.93 3.45
C ARG A 20 3.80 -1.09 4.71
N LEU A 21 2.77 -0.92 5.54
CA LEU A 21 2.89 -0.18 6.80
C LEU A 21 3.88 -0.84 7.74
N LYS A 22 3.85 -2.18 7.85
CA LYS A 22 4.83 -2.94 8.64
C LYS A 22 6.25 -2.77 8.11
N ALA A 23 6.44 -2.80 6.79
CA ALA A 23 7.74 -2.57 6.17
C ALA A 23 8.32 -1.20 6.56
N ILE A 24 7.53 -0.13 6.41
CA ILE A 24 7.93 1.24 6.76
C ILE A 24 8.26 1.35 8.26
N ALA A 25 7.44 0.74 9.13
CA ALA A 25 7.69 0.74 10.56
C ALA A 25 9.02 0.04 10.90
N SER A 26 9.33 -1.09 10.27
CA SER A 26 10.61 -1.77 10.43
C SER A 26 11.79 -0.91 9.94
N GLU A 27 11.66 -0.22 8.80
CA GLU A 27 12.70 0.72 8.32
C GLU A 27 12.95 1.85 9.32
N GLN A 28 11.91 2.37 9.97
CA GLN A 28 12.06 3.40 10.99
C GLN A 28 12.83 2.86 12.19
N ARG A 29 12.52 1.63 12.65
CA ARG A 29 13.26 0.99 13.73
C ARG A 29 14.71 0.71 13.38
N ALA A 30 15.02 0.30 12.15
CA ALA A 30 16.38 0.15 11.67
C ALA A 30 17.17 1.46 11.76
N LYS A 31 16.55 2.59 11.40
CA LYS A 31 17.18 3.93 11.47
C LYS A 31 17.42 4.40 12.90
N GLU A 32 16.55 4.02 13.84
CA GLU A 32 16.66 4.35 15.27
C GLU A 32 17.65 3.44 16.01
N ALA A 33 17.94 2.24 15.48
CA ALA A 33 18.80 1.26 16.12
C ALA A 33 20.27 1.70 16.11
N THR A 34 20.87 1.72 17.30
CA THR A 34 22.30 2.03 17.48
C THR A 34 23.17 0.78 17.34
N ASP A 35 22.65 -0.38 17.75
CA ASP A 35 23.34 -1.66 17.59
C ASP A 35 23.28 -2.11 16.11
N PRO A 36 24.43 -2.35 15.45
CA PRO A 36 24.47 -2.85 14.09
C PRO A 36 23.70 -4.16 13.86
N ALA A 37 23.73 -5.10 14.81
CA ALA A 37 23.03 -6.38 14.66
C ALA A 37 21.51 -6.18 14.69
N VAL A 38 21.03 -5.40 15.66
CA VAL A 38 19.60 -5.08 15.78
C VAL A 38 19.09 -4.29 14.57
N ARG A 39 19.89 -3.35 14.07
CA ARG A 39 19.57 -2.63 12.83
C ARG A 39 19.41 -3.59 11.65
N GLN A 40 20.34 -4.53 11.49
CA GLN A 40 20.27 -5.52 10.42
C GLN A 40 18.99 -6.37 10.53
N ASP A 41 18.63 -6.83 11.73
CA ASP A 41 17.40 -7.60 11.94
C ASP A 41 16.15 -6.80 11.49
N TRP A 42 16.10 -5.49 11.79
CA TRP A 42 15.00 -4.63 11.35
C TRP A 42 15.00 -4.37 9.84
N GLU A 43 16.17 -4.26 9.21
CA GLU A 43 16.30 -4.12 7.76
C GLU A 43 15.82 -5.38 7.04
N GLU A 44 16.20 -6.56 7.51
CA GLU A 44 15.73 -7.84 6.99
C GLU A 44 14.21 -7.97 7.12
N LEU A 45 13.67 -7.62 8.29
CA LEU A 45 12.23 -7.63 8.51
C LEU A 45 11.49 -6.64 7.59
N ALA A 46 12.05 -5.46 7.30
CA ALA A 46 11.48 -4.52 6.35
C ALA A 46 11.39 -5.12 4.94
N ILE A 47 12.46 -5.81 4.50
CA ILE A 47 12.51 -6.50 3.21
C ILE A 47 11.43 -7.58 3.13
N GLU A 48 11.29 -8.41 4.16
CA GLU A 48 10.27 -9.45 4.21
C GLU A 48 8.84 -8.89 4.07
N TRP A 49 8.54 -7.79 4.75
CA TRP A 49 7.23 -7.14 4.66
C TRP A 49 6.98 -6.51 3.29
N HIS A 50 7.99 -5.94 2.64
CA HIS A 50 7.88 -5.47 1.26
C HIS A 50 7.59 -6.62 0.29
N LEU A 51 8.28 -7.75 0.43
CA LEU A 51 8.03 -8.95 -0.37
C LEU A 51 6.60 -9.47 -0.16
N ALA A 52 6.15 -9.55 1.10
CA ALA A 52 4.79 -9.96 1.44
C ALA A 52 3.73 -9.02 0.85
N ALA A 53 3.99 -7.71 0.82
CA ALA A 53 3.10 -6.74 0.20
C ALA A 53 2.99 -6.92 -1.32
N ASN A 54 4.12 -7.20 -2.00
CA ASN A 54 4.14 -7.44 -3.44
C ASN A 54 3.37 -8.71 -3.81
N LEU A 55 3.53 -9.77 -3.01
CA LEU A 55 2.78 -11.00 -3.18
C LEU A 55 1.27 -10.79 -2.96
N ALA A 56 0.91 -10.04 -1.91
CA ALA A 56 -0.49 -9.72 -1.61
C ALA A 56 -1.16 -8.89 -2.72
N GLY A 57 -0.46 -7.88 -3.25
CA GLY A 57 -0.97 -7.04 -4.34
C GLY A 57 -1.09 -7.79 -5.67
N SER A 58 -0.21 -8.75 -5.92
CA SER A 58 -0.27 -9.59 -7.13
C SER A 58 -1.43 -10.60 -7.10
N ALA A 59 -1.87 -11.02 -5.91
CA ALA A 59 -3.00 -11.93 -5.74
C ALA A 59 -4.37 -11.25 -5.92
N GLU A 60 -4.46 -9.93 -5.75
CA GLU A 60 -5.67 -9.13 -5.97
C GLU A 60 -5.84 -8.63 -7.42
N ALA A 61 -4.83 -8.81 -8.28
CA ALA A 61 -4.97 -8.48 -9.70
C ALA A 61 -5.89 -9.51 -10.40
N PRO A 62 -7.01 -9.08 -11.02
CA PRO A 62 -7.76 -9.97 -11.89
C PRO A 62 -6.84 -10.43 -13.01
N ARG A 63 -6.71 -11.74 -13.18
CA ARG A 63 -5.99 -12.35 -14.30
C ARG A 63 -6.76 -12.06 -15.58
N HIS A 64 -6.52 -10.91 -16.22
CA HIS A 64 -6.95 -10.64 -17.59
C HIS A 64 -5.98 -9.66 -18.27
N HIS A 65 -5.02 -10.25 -18.97
CA HIS A 65 -4.46 -9.85 -20.27
C HIS A 65 -4.77 -8.45 -20.81
N GLU A 66 -3.79 -7.52 -20.78
CA GLU A 66 -3.39 -6.69 -21.95
C GLU A 66 -2.11 -5.88 -21.69
N PRO A 67 -1.22 -5.70 -22.70
CA PRO A 67 0.07 -5.04 -22.54
C PRO A 67 -0.05 -3.54 -22.79
N HIS A 68 -0.72 -2.82 -21.89
CA HIS A 68 -0.72 -1.37 -21.94
C HIS A 68 0.27 -0.84 -20.90
N GLY A 69 1.45 -0.47 -21.40
CA GLY A 69 2.57 0.00 -20.59
C GLY A 69 2.22 1.20 -19.71
N ILE A 70 3.10 1.44 -18.73
CA ILE A 70 2.98 2.44 -17.65
C ILE A 70 2.54 3.84 -18.13
N GLY A 71 2.81 4.20 -19.38
CA GLY A 71 2.37 5.45 -20.00
C GLY A 71 0.85 5.69 -19.95
N TYR A 72 0.03 4.65 -20.14
CA TYR A 72 -1.43 4.80 -20.13
C TYR A 72 -1.98 5.29 -18.78
N TYR A 73 -1.34 4.88 -17.68
CA TYR A 73 -1.74 5.27 -16.33
C TYR A 73 -1.32 6.71 -15.98
N ILE A 74 -0.21 7.19 -16.54
CA ILE A 74 0.29 8.56 -16.32
C ILE A 74 -0.63 9.57 -17.00
N ASP A 75 -1.03 9.31 -18.25
CA ASP A 75 -1.91 10.20 -19.01
C ASP A 75 -3.31 10.28 -18.37
N HIS A 76 -3.80 9.17 -17.81
CA HIS A 76 -5.08 9.16 -17.10
C HIS A 76 -5.04 9.93 -15.76
N LEU A 77 -3.94 9.83 -15.02
CA LEU A 77 -3.74 10.56 -13.77
C LEU A 77 -3.62 12.08 -14.02
N ALA A 78 -2.91 12.48 -15.07
CA ALA A 78 -2.78 13.87 -15.47
C ALA A 78 -4.15 14.50 -15.83
N GLY A 79 -4.98 13.77 -16.58
CA GLY A 79 -6.35 14.23 -16.92
C GLY A 79 -7.29 14.34 -15.72
N ALA A 80 -7.19 13.40 -14.77
CA ALA A 80 -7.99 13.41 -13.56
C ALA A 80 -7.65 14.58 -12.63
N ILE A 81 -6.35 14.91 -12.47
CA ILE A 81 -5.90 16.05 -11.66
C ILE A 81 -6.35 17.38 -12.28
N HIS A 82 -6.32 17.49 -13.62
CA HIS A 82 -6.78 18.69 -14.32
C HIS A 82 -8.29 18.95 -14.14
N SER A 83 -9.08 17.88 -13.99
CA SER A 83 -10.54 17.97 -13.76
C SER A 83 -10.90 18.45 -12.35
N VAL A 84 -10.04 18.20 -11.37
CA VAL A 84 -10.21 18.67 -9.99
C VAL A 84 -9.79 20.13 -9.84
N ALA A 85 -8.77 20.57 -10.59
CA ALA A 85 -8.28 21.95 -10.54
C ALA A 85 -9.25 22.98 -11.18
N HIS A 86 -10.15 22.56 -12.07
CA HIS A 86 -11.09 23.45 -12.77
C HIS A 86 -12.50 23.52 -12.15
N ARG A 87 -12.72 22.90 -10.98
CA ARG A 87 -13.97 22.98 -10.20
C ARG A 87 -13.83 23.89 -8.96
N GLY A 88 -13.13 25.01 -9.14
CA GLY A 88 -13.11 26.16 -8.22
C GLY A 88 -13.75 27.37 -8.89
#